data_AF-A0A933S8Y6-F1
#
_entry.id   AF-A0A933S8Y6-F1
#
_cell.length_a   1.000
_cell.length_b   1.000
_cell.length_c   1.000
_cell.angle_alpha   90.00
_cell.angle_beta   90.00
_cell.angle_gamma   90.00
#
_symmetry.space_group_name_H-M   'P 1'
#
loop_
_entity.id
_entity.type
_entity.pdbx_description
1 polymer ?
#
loop_
_entity_poly.entity_id
_entity_poly.type
_entity_poly.pdbx_seq_one_letter_code
_entity_poly.pdbx_strand_id
1 'polypeptide(L)'
;MEAENNDKYKALLSEIIAKQSVILGPEISVLKARNVPGITVSANGVVTDISGDYRQILEKLVDEYVALSGMIVKNALSSVFAKYPELEK
;
A
#
# COMPACT_ATOMS: atom_id res chain seq x y z
N MET A 1 -25.27 12.62 6.93
CA MET A 1 -24.54 12.83 5.67
C MET A 1 -23.03 12.58 5.81
N GLU A 2 -22.37 12.90 6.94
CA GLU A 2 -20.94 12.62 7.13
C GLU A 2 -20.59 11.12 7.31
N ALA A 3 -21.42 10.35 8.03
CA ALA A 3 -21.18 8.92 8.26
C ALA A 3 -21.19 8.08 6.96
N GLU A 4 -22.12 8.37 6.04
CA GLU A 4 -22.29 7.61 4.79
C GLU A 4 -21.10 7.81 3.82
N ASN A 5 -20.45 8.98 3.87
CA ASN A 5 -19.22 9.22 3.11
C ASN A 5 -18.04 8.46 3.71
N ASN A 6 -17.97 8.36 5.04
CA ASN A 6 -16.93 7.61 5.72
C ASN A 6 -16.99 6.10 5.36
N ASP A 7 -18.19 5.51 5.30
CA ASP A 7 -18.35 4.11 4.90
C ASP A 7 -17.93 3.86 3.45
N LYS A 8 -18.24 4.78 2.52
CA LYS A 8 -17.77 4.70 1.12
C LYS A 8 -16.25 4.78 1.03
N TYR A 9 -15.63 5.62 1.84
CA TYR A 9 -14.17 5.76 1.90
C TYR A 9 -13.50 4.53 2.49
N LYS A 10 -14.04 3.97 3.58
CA LYS A 10 -13.57 2.69 4.15
C LYS A 10 -13.67 1.57 3.12
N ALA A 11 -14.78 1.49 2.40
CA ALA A 11 -14.98 0.48 1.36
C ALA A 11 -13.94 0.62 0.23
N LEU A 12 -13.70 1.84 -0.27
CA LEU A 12 -12.71 2.06 -1.32
C LEU A 12 -11.29 1.68 -0.87
N LEU A 13 -10.85 2.15 0.30
CA LEU A 13 -9.52 1.83 0.81
C LEU A 13 -9.37 0.31 1.03
N SER A 14 -10.41 -0.35 1.54
CA SER A 14 -10.42 -1.81 1.70
C SER A 14 -10.33 -2.53 0.36
N GLU A 15 -11.01 -2.04 -0.69
CA GLU A 15 -10.92 -2.61 -2.03
C GLU A 15 -9.50 -2.46 -2.61
N ILE A 16 -8.86 -1.30 -2.43
CA ILE A 16 -7.48 -1.08 -2.84
C ILE A 16 -6.55 -2.08 -2.15
N ILE A 17 -6.66 -2.22 -0.82
CA ILE A 17 -5.87 -3.18 -0.04
C ILE A 17 -6.12 -4.61 -0.53
N ALA A 18 -7.36 -4.97 -0.84
CA ALA A 18 -7.70 -6.28 -1.37
C ALA A 18 -7.07 -6.54 -2.74
N LYS A 19 -7.07 -5.56 -3.65
CA LYS A 19 -6.36 -5.67 -4.94
C LYS A 19 -4.86 -5.83 -4.75
N GLN A 20 -4.26 -5.06 -3.82
CA GLN A 20 -2.84 -5.17 -3.52
C GLN A 20 -2.49 -6.50 -2.85
N SER A 21 -3.39 -7.09 -2.06
CA SER A 21 -3.19 -8.43 -1.47
C SER A 21 -3.07 -9.53 -2.53
N VAL A 22 -3.70 -9.37 -3.70
CA VAL A 22 -3.55 -10.31 -4.83
C VAL A 22 -2.16 -10.20 -5.46
N ILE A 23 -1.58 -9.00 -5.49
CA ILE A 23 -0.30 -8.71 -6.16
C ILE A 23 0.89 -8.97 -5.25
N LEU A 24 0.83 -8.46 -4.01
CA LEU A 24 1.93 -8.43 -3.05
C LEU A 24 1.83 -9.53 -1.97
N GLY A 25 0.68 -10.21 -1.92
CA GLY A 25 0.32 -11.11 -0.82
C GLY A 25 -0.40 -10.38 0.33
N PRO A 26 -1.29 -11.10 1.05
CA PRO A 26 -2.16 -10.49 2.05
C PRO A 26 -1.41 -9.85 3.22
N GLU A 27 -0.35 -10.49 3.70
CA GLU A 27 0.42 -10.01 4.85
C GLU A 27 1.13 -8.68 4.54
N ILE A 28 1.82 -8.60 3.40
CA ILE A 28 2.54 -7.39 2.97
C ILE A 28 1.55 -6.26 2.68
N SER A 29 0.44 -6.56 2.00
CA SER A 29 -0.57 -5.57 1.68
C SER A 29 -1.14 -4.91 2.94
N VAL A 30 -1.52 -5.72 3.95
CA VAL A 30 -2.04 -5.22 5.23
C VAL A 30 -0.97 -4.48 6.02
N LEU A 31 0.26 -5.00 6.06
CA LEU A 31 1.37 -4.33 6.73
C LEU A 31 1.62 -2.93 6.18
N LYS A 32 1.62 -2.78 4.85
CA LYS A 32 1.79 -1.49 4.19
C LYS A 32 0.64 -0.54 4.41
N ALA A 33 -0.59 -1.02 4.35
CA ALA A 33 -1.76 -0.20 4.65
C ALA A 33 -1.71 0.37 6.08
N ARG A 34 -1.23 -0.41 7.05
CA ARG A 34 -1.10 0.03 8.46
C ARG A 34 -0.05 1.12 8.69
N ASN A 35 0.86 1.35 7.75
CA ASN A 35 1.82 2.46 7.83
C ASN A 35 1.16 3.81 7.52
N VAL A 36 -0.03 3.82 6.89
CA VAL A 36 -0.74 5.04 6.55
C VAL A 36 -1.36 5.64 7.82
N PRO A 37 -0.93 6.84 8.25
CA PRO A 37 -1.50 7.48 9.42
C PRO A 37 -2.96 7.85 9.16
N GLY A 38 -3.80 7.69 10.18
CA GLY A 38 -5.21 8.07 10.11
C GLY A 38 -6.14 6.95 9.65
N ILE A 39 -5.65 5.73 9.41
CA ILE A 39 -6.52 4.55 9.19
C ILE A 39 -6.23 3.42 10.17
N THR A 40 -7.27 2.68 10.52
CA THR A 40 -7.14 1.40 11.22
C THR A 40 -7.51 0.28 10.29
N VAL A 41 -6.61 -0.71 10.15
CA VAL A 41 -6.79 -1.85 9.24
C VAL A 41 -6.75 -3.15 10.04
N SER A 42 -7.82 -3.93 9.90
CA SER A 42 -7.94 -5.26 10.49
C SER A 42 -6.95 -6.26 9.86
N ALA A 43 -6.81 -7.44 10.46
CA ALA A 43 -5.91 -8.48 9.97
C ALA A 43 -6.27 -9.01 8.57
N ASN A 44 -7.53 -8.87 8.15
CA ASN A 44 -8.00 -9.27 6.82
C ASN A 44 -7.99 -8.12 5.79
N GLY A 45 -7.39 -6.97 6.10
CA GLY A 45 -7.26 -5.86 5.17
C GLY A 45 -8.51 -4.99 5.02
N VAL A 46 -9.42 -5.04 5.99
CA VAL A 46 -10.61 -4.17 6.02
C VAL A 46 -10.29 -2.93 6.84
N VAL A 47 -10.61 -1.75 6.30
CA VAL A 47 -10.48 -0.48 7.01
C VAL A 47 -11.66 -0.32 7.97
N THR A 48 -11.37 -0.36 9.26
CA THR A 48 -12.39 -0.25 10.32
C THR A 48 -12.60 1.19 10.77
N ASP A 49 -11.57 2.03 10.66
CA ASP A 49 -11.65 3.44 11.08
C ASP A 49 -10.81 4.36 10.20
N ILE A 50 -11.29 5.61 10.05
CA ILE A 50 -10.64 6.70 9.30
C ILE A 50 -10.73 7.97 10.15
N SER A 51 -9.59 8.60 10.37
CA SER A 51 -9.44 9.86 11.09
C SER A 51 -8.62 10.85 10.28
N GLY A 52 -9.19 12.03 10.02
CA GLY A 52 -8.57 13.09 9.23
C GLY A 52 -9.09 13.20 7.79
N ASP A 53 -8.32 13.87 6.93
CA ASP A 53 -8.71 14.12 5.55
C ASP A 53 -8.56 12.86 4.68
N TYR A 54 -9.67 12.45 4.08
CA TYR A 54 -9.73 11.25 3.26
C TYR A 54 -8.80 11.31 2.02
N ARG A 55 -8.70 12.47 1.35
CA ARG A 55 -7.89 12.57 0.13
C ARG A 55 -6.42 12.37 0.45
N GLN A 56 -5.95 12.98 1.54
CA GLN A 56 -4.58 12.78 2.02
C GLN A 56 -4.30 11.32 2.42
N ILE A 57 -5.27 10.66 3.04
CA ILE A 57 -5.14 9.24 3.41
C ILE A 57 -5.04 8.35 2.17
N LEU A 58 -5.91 8.58 1.18
CA LEU A 58 -5.89 7.83 -0.08
C LEU A 58 -4.56 8.02 -0.82
N GLU A 59 -4.08 9.25 -0.92
CA GLU A 59 -2.79 9.57 -1.55
C GLU A 59 -1.64 8.82 -0.86
N LYS A 60 -1.57 8.88 0.48
CA LYS A 60 -0.55 8.17 1.26
C LYS A 60 -0.61 6.65 1.10
N LEU A 61 -1.81 6.07 1.00
CA LEU A 61 -1.96 4.63 0.76
C LEU A 61 -1.40 4.24 -0.60
N VAL A 62 -1.70 5.01 -1.64
CA VAL A 62 -1.16 4.80 -2.98
C VAL A 62 0.36 4.94 -2.98
N ASP A 63 0.89 5.98 -2.34
CA ASP A 63 2.32 6.24 -2.25
C ASP A 63 3.08 5.09 -1.58
N GLU A 64 2.56 4.50 -0.50
CA GLU A 64 3.20 3.36 0.15
C GLU A 64 3.34 2.14 -0.78
N TYR A 65 2.31 1.85 -1.57
CA TYR A 65 2.35 0.75 -2.51
C TYR A 65 3.27 1.03 -3.71
N VAL A 66 3.29 2.28 -4.21
CA VAL A 66 4.20 2.70 -5.28
C VAL A 66 5.66 2.62 -4.80
N ALA A 67 5.95 3.13 -3.60
CA ALA A 67 7.28 3.09 -3.01
C ALA A 67 7.79 1.65 -2.86
N LEU A 68 6.94 0.74 -2.37
CA LEU A 68 7.27 -0.67 -2.28
C LEU A 68 7.55 -1.28 -3.66
N SER A 69 6.72 -0.98 -4.66
CA SER A 69 6.90 -1.47 -6.03
C SER A 69 8.24 -1.01 -6.62
N GLY A 70 8.61 0.26 -6.41
CA GLY A 70 9.92 0.78 -6.81
C GLY A 70 11.08 0.05 -6.13
N MET A 71 10.93 -0.28 -4.85
CA MET A 71 11.94 -1.05 -4.11
C MET A 71 12.08 -2.48 -4.62
N ILE A 72 10.96 -3.15 -4.94
CA ILE A 72 10.96 -4.50 -5.53
C ILE A 72 11.74 -4.50 -6.84
N VAL A 73 11.43 -3.55 -7.75
CA VAL A 73 12.13 -3.42 -9.03
C VAL A 73 13.62 -3.13 -8.81
N LYS A 74 13.95 -2.17 -7.93
CA LYS A 74 15.35 -1.83 -7.63
C LYS A 74 16.13 -3.04 -7.11
N ASN A 75 15.57 -3.79 -6.18
CA ASN A 75 16.23 -4.97 -5.60
C ASN A 75 16.42 -6.08 -6.64
N ALA A 76 15.42 -6.32 -7.49
CA ALA A 76 15.53 -7.28 -8.57
C ALA A 76 16.64 -6.90 -9.57
N LEU A 77 16.69 -5.63 -9.99
CA LEU A 77 17.72 -5.14 -10.91
C LEU A 77 19.11 -5.14 -10.27
N SER A 78 19.24 -4.80 -8.99
CA SER A 78 20.52 -4.86 -8.27
C SER A 78 21.10 -6.28 -8.27
N SER A 79 20.25 -7.30 -8.12
CA SER A 79 20.65 -8.72 -8.23
C SER A 79 21.10 -9.08 -9.65
N VAL A 80 20.50 -8.47 -10.68
CA VAL A 80 20.94 -8.65 -12.08
C VAL A 80 22.29 -7.98 -12.32
N PHE A 81 22.48 -6.73 -11.90
CA PHE A 81 23.75 -6.02 -12.08
C PHE A 81 24.91 -6.72 -11.36
N ALA A 82 24.67 -7.29 -10.17
CA ALA A 82 25.66 -8.08 -9.45
C ALA A 82 26.18 -9.31 -10.22
N LYS A 83 25.44 -9.78 -11.25
CA LYS A 83 25.88 -10.87 -12.13
C LYS A 83 26.76 -10.41 -13.29
N TYR A 84 26.79 -9.10 -13.58
CA TYR A 84 27.56 -8.49 -14.67
C TYR A 84 28.44 -7.33 -14.14
N PRO A 85 29.32 -7.57 -13.15
CA PRO A 85 30.11 -6.52 -12.51
C PRO A 85 31.06 -5.79 -13.48
N GLU A 86 31.42 -6.41 -14.60
CA GLU A 86 32.25 -5.83 -15.64
C GLU A 86 31.58 -4.70 -16.45
N LEU A 87 30.27 -4.53 -16.32
CA LEU A 87 29.48 -3.49 -16.99
C LEU A 87 29.23 -2.25 -16.13
N GLU A 88 29.52 -2.29 -14.82
CA GLU A 88 29.55 -1.10 -13.95
C GLU A 88 30.83 -0.31 -14.26
N LYS A 89 30.75 0.60 -15.24
CA LYS A 89 31.78 1.62 -15.52
C LYS A 89 31.41 2.97 -14.93
#